data_AF-A0A7K6U608-F1
#
_entry.id   AF-A0A7K6U608-F1
#
_cell.length_a   1.000
_cell.length_b   1.000
_cell.length_c   1.000
_cell.angle_alpha   90.00
_cell.angle_beta   90.00
_cell.angle_gamma   90.00
#
_symmetry.space_group_name_H-M   'P 1'
#
loop_
_entity.id
_entity.type
_entity.pdbx_description
1 polymer ?
#
loop_
_entity_poly.entity_id
_entity_poly.type
_entity_poly.pdbx_seq_one_letter_code
_entity_poly.pdbx_strand_id
1 'polypeptide(L)'
;ILLLISNSKDVATSFYHFSNGMSPIPSYEIWDDFWNLLFCLLPWGCYFEYLSKWTRYAAGENVMTVTYEELKENLVLGVKNIAAFFGISLSEKELQTVLERSSFQSMKKISQKTYGAFGNVLFRKG
;
A
#
# COMPACT_ATOMS: atom_id res chain seq x y z
N ILE A 1 -7.69 -10.27 -9.48
CA ILE A 1 -7.52 -9.00 -8.75
C ILE A 1 -6.53 -9.22 -7.62
N LEU A 2 -5.54 -8.35 -7.44
CA LEU A 2 -4.66 -8.36 -6.28
C LEU A 2 -5.15 -7.29 -5.29
N LEU A 3 -5.56 -7.72 -4.10
CA LEU A 3 -6.05 -6.85 -3.03
C LEU A 3 -4.96 -6.67 -1.98
N LEU A 4 -4.47 -5.44 -1.82
CA LEU A 4 -3.49 -5.09 -0.79
C LEU A 4 -4.20 -4.63 0.49
N ILE A 5 -3.85 -5.24 1.62
CA ILE A 5 -4.34 -4.90 2.96
C ILE A 5 -3.13 -4.51 3.84
N SER A 6 -3.32 -3.68 4.86
CA SER A 6 -2.28 -3.38 5.85
C SER A 6 -2.95 -3.18 7.20
N ASN A 7 -2.16 -3.21 8.28
CA ASN A 7 -2.65 -2.86 9.61
C ASN A 7 -3.35 -1.50 9.59
N SER A 8 -4.56 -1.41 10.16
CA SER A 8 -5.35 -0.17 10.16
C SER A 8 -4.64 0.99 10.86
N LYS A 9 -3.78 0.72 11.85
CA LYS A 9 -2.96 1.74 12.53
C LYS A 9 -1.89 2.31 11.60
N ASP A 10 -1.27 1.45 10.79
CA ASP A 10 -0.25 1.85 9.83
C ASP A 10 -0.89 2.61 8.65
N VAL A 11 -2.08 2.17 8.20
CA VAL A 11 -2.90 2.89 7.22
C VAL A 11 -3.25 4.30 7.73
N ALA A 12 -3.74 4.41 8.96
CA ALA A 12 -4.05 5.70 9.57
C ALA A 12 -2.82 6.61 9.59
N THR A 13 -1.71 6.10 10.13
CA THR A 13 -0.48 6.87 10.28
C THR A 13 0.05 7.32 8.92
N SER A 14 0.06 6.42 7.94
CA SER A 14 0.46 6.73 6.58
C SER A 14 -0.43 7.82 5.96
N PHE A 15 -1.75 7.68 6.09
CA PHE A 15 -2.70 8.61 5.51
C PHE A 15 -2.67 9.99 6.19
N TYR A 16 -2.43 10.07 7.51
CA TYR A 16 -2.29 11.34 8.24
C TYR A 16 -1.15 12.19 7.69
N HIS A 17 0.03 11.58 7.54
CA HIS A 17 1.19 12.26 6.99
C HIS A 17 1.03 12.56 5.50
N PHE A 18 0.34 11.70 4.75
CA PHE A 18 0.00 11.96 3.36
C PHE A 18 -0.92 13.18 3.22
N SER A 19 -2.01 13.26 3.99
CA SER A 19 -2.93 14.40 4.01
C SER A 19 -2.22 15.70 4.38
N ASN A 20 -1.37 15.67 5.41
CA ASN A 20 -0.62 16.86 5.85
C ASN A 20 0.51 17.28 4.91
N GLY A 21 0.98 16.37 4.03
CA GLY A 21 2.01 16.66 3.04
C GLY A 21 1.49 16.99 1.64
N MET A 22 0.19 16.82 1.37
CA MET A 22 -0.40 16.96 0.02
C MET A 22 -1.52 18.00 0.00
N SER A 23 -1.24 19.18 -0.57
CA SER A 23 -2.32 20.07 -1.06
C SER A 23 -2.94 19.43 -2.31
N PRO A 24 -4.27 19.24 -2.41
CA PRO A 24 -5.36 19.97 -1.75
C PRO A 24 -6.10 19.21 -0.62
N ILE A 25 -5.51 18.15 -0.06
CA ILE A 25 -6.18 17.38 1.00
C ILE A 25 -6.19 18.24 2.27
N PRO A 26 -7.32 18.33 3.01
CA PRO A 26 -7.34 19.02 4.29
C PRO A 26 -6.23 18.49 5.20
N SER A 27 -5.46 19.41 5.78
CA SER A 27 -4.52 19.07 6.84
C SER A 27 -5.28 18.85 8.15
N TYR A 28 -4.82 17.89 8.92
CA TYR A 28 -5.34 17.57 10.24
C TYR A 28 -4.27 17.89 11.28
N GLU A 29 -4.60 18.79 12.21
CA GLU A 29 -3.69 19.21 13.27
C GLU A 29 -3.72 18.26 14.48
N ILE A 30 -4.85 17.59 14.70
CA ILE A 30 -5.09 16.73 15.85
C ILE A 30 -5.22 15.28 15.38
N TRP A 31 -4.36 14.40 15.90
CA TRP A 31 -4.34 12.98 15.56
C TRP A 31 -5.65 12.26 15.87
N ASP A 32 -6.25 12.52 17.04
CA ASP A 32 -7.47 11.83 17.47
C ASP A 32 -8.66 12.15 16.55
N ASP A 33 -8.76 13.39 16.08
CA ASP A 33 -9.77 13.79 15.10
C ASP A 33 -9.59 13.02 13.79
N PHE A 34 -8.35 12.95 13.30
CA PHE A 34 -8.02 12.18 12.11
C PHE A 34 -8.29 10.68 12.26
N TRP A 35 -7.93 10.11 13.41
CA TRP A 35 -8.17 8.71 13.72
C TRP A 35 -9.66 8.40 13.61
N ASN A 36 -10.53 9.23 14.20
CA ASN A 36 -11.98 9.08 14.12
C ASN A 36 -12.51 9.21 12.68
N LEU A 37 -11.93 10.08 11.86
CA LEU A 37 -12.33 10.24 10.44
C LEU A 37 -12.06 8.97 9.61
N LEU A 38 -10.99 8.23 9.91
CA LEU A 38 -10.67 6.97 9.21
C LEU A 38 -11.80 5.93 9.29
N PHE A 39 -12.58 5.98 10.37
CA PHE A 39 -13.70 5.05 10.61
C PHE A 39 -15.02 5.52 10.00
N CYS A 40 -15.20 6.80 9.68
CA CYS A 40 -16.54 7.32 9.39
C CYS A 40 -16.64 8.23 8.14
N LEU A 41 -15.57 8.92 7.74
CA LEU A 41 -15.72 10.15 6.93
C LEU A 41 -14.58 10.40 5.92
N LEU A 42 -13.88 9.37 5.46
CA LEU A 42 -12.96 9.56 4.34
C LEU A 42 -13.71 9.72 3.01
N PRO A 43 -13.17 10.49 2.03
CA PRO A 43 -13.75 10.60 0.69
C PRO A 43 -13.96 9.25 -0.02
N TRP A 44 -13.18 8.24 0.36
CA TRP A 44 -13.25 6.88 -0.17
C TRP A 44 -14.04 5.89 0.72
N GLY A 45 -14.66 6.39 1.79
CA GLY A 45 -15.47 5.61 2.74
C GLY A 45 -14.67 5.04 3.92
N CYS A 46 -15.38 4.33 4.79
CA CYS A 46 -14.80 3.69 5.97
C CYS A 46 -13.87 2.53 5.60
N TYR A 47 -12.69 2.50 6.20
CA TYR A 47 -11.70 1.43 5.99
C TYR A 47 -12.25 0.02 6.31
N PHE A 48 -13.02 -0.12 7.39
CA PHE A 48 -13.59 -1.41 7.79
C PHE A 48 -14.74 -1.85 6.89
N GLU A 49 -15.53 -0.91 6.36
CA GLU A 49 -16.51 -1.23 5.35
C GLU A 49 -15.85 -1.70 4.06
N TYR A 50 -14.76 -1.05 3.65
CA TYR A 50 -13.95 -1.48 2.50
C TYR A 50 -13.46 -2.92 2.71
N LEU A 51 -12.82 -3.22 3.84
CA LEU A 51 -12.34 -4.57 4.14
C LEU A 51 -13.49 -5.59 4.15
N SER A 52 -14.58 -5.30 4.86
CA SER A 52 -15.76 -6.19 4.95
C SER A 52 -16.36 -6.52 3.58
N LYS A 53 -16.47 -5.52 2.69
CA LYS A 53 -16.93 -5.72 1.31
C LYS A 53 -15.98 -6.62 0.53
N TRP A 54 -14.67 -6.36 0.61
CA TRP A 54 -13.67 -7.12 -0.14
C TRP A 54 -13.46 -8.54 0.38
N THR A 55 -13.59 -8.80 1.68
CA THR A 55 -13.51 -10.16 2.25
C THR A 55 -14.55 -11.10 1.63
N ARG A 56 -15.73 -10.60 1.27
CA ARG A 56 -16.76 -11.39 0.58
C ARG A 56 -16.33 -11.83 -0.82
N TYR A 57 -15.56 -11.00 -1.52
CA TYR A 57 -15.03 -11.31 -2.85
C TYR A 57 -13.73 -12.13 -2.79
N ALA A 58 -12.95 -11.98 -1.72
CA ALA A 58 -11.74 -12.78 -1.46
C ALA A 58 -12.05 -14.27 -1.28
N ALA A 59 -13.28 -14.62 -0.91
CA ALA A 59 -13.75 -16.00 -0.87
C ALA A 59 -14.04 -16.61 -2.26
N GLY A 60 -14.00 -15.81 -3.33
CA GLY A 60 -14.17 -16.27 -4.72
C GLY A 60 -12.84 -16.43 -5.46
N GLU A 61 -12.83 -17.19 -6.56
CA GLU A 61 -11.61 -17.67 -7.24
C GLU A 61 -10.75 -16.61 -7.97
N ASN A 62 -11.14 -15.33 -7.96
CA ASN A 62 -10.47 -14.30 -8.78
C ASN A 62 -9.86 -13.13 -7.98
N VAL A 63 -9.71 -13.26 -6.66
CA VAL A 63 -9.09 -12.24 -5.80
C VAL A 63 -8.01 -12.89 -4.93
N MET A 64 -6.75 -12.48 -5.11
CA MET A 64 -5.68 -12.78 -4.18
C MET A 64 -5.56 -11.64 -3.18
N THR A 65 -5.65 -11.95 -1.90
CA THR A 65 -5.35 -11.01 -0.83
C THR A 65 -3.87 -11.10 -0.47
N VAL A 66 -3.22 -9.97 -0.32
CA VAL A 66 -1.85 -9.85 0.18
C VAL A 66 -1.78 -8.72 1.20
N THR A 67 -1.05 -8.93 2.29
CA THR A 67 -0.83 -7.88 3.27
C THR A 67 0.51 -7.17 3.04
N TYR A 68 0.58 -5.88 3.39
CA TYR A 68 1.82 -5.13 3.35
C TYR A 68 2.88 -5.76 4.27
N GLU A 69 2.45 -6.30 5.40
CA GLU A 69 3.30 -6.92 6.41
C GLU A 69 3.93 -8.21 5.89
N GLU A 70 3.17 -9.07 5.18
CA GLU A 70 3.72 -10.26 4.50
C GLU A 70 4.78 -9.89 3.46
N LEU A 71 4.53 -8.84 2.65
CA LEU A 71 5.49 -8.37 1.66
C LEU A 71 6.75 -7.79 2.30
N LYS A 72 6.61 -7.16 3.47
CA LYS A 72 7.73 -6.61 4.24
C LYS A 72 8.55 -7.71 4.91
N GLU A 73 7.89 -8.77 5.39
CA GLU A 73 8.54 -9.91 6.04
C GLU A 73 9.29 -10.79 5.04
N ASN A 74 8.65 -11.13 3.90
CA ASN A 74 9.26 -11.96 2.88
C ASN A 74 8.84 -11.54 1.46
N LEU A 75 9.53 -10.52 0.94
CA LEU A 75 9.27 -10.00 -0.39
C LEU A 75 9.49 -11.05 -1.49
N VAL A 76 10.43 -11.98 -1.33
CA VAL A 76 10.73 -13.03 -2.32
C VAL A 76 9.53 -13.96 -2.49
N LEU A 77 8.97 -14.44 -1.37
CA LEU A 77 7.79 -15.28 -1.38
C LEU A 77 6.57 -14.50 -1.90
N GLY A 78 6.41 -13.24 -1.46
CA GLY A 78 5.35 -12.35 -1.93
C GLY A 78 5.33 -12.19 -3.44
N VAL A 79 6.48 -11.87 -4.06
CA VAL A 79 6.61 -11.72 -5.52
C VAL A 79 6.31 -13.04 -6.23
N LYS A 80 6.81 -14.18 -5.73
CA LYS A 80 6.52 -15.50 -6.31
C LYS A 80 5.04 -15.84 -6.28
N ASN A 81 4.37 -15.57 -5.16
CA ASN A 81 2.93 -15.84 -5.00
C ASN A 81 2.10 -14.94 -5.93
N ILE A 82 2.44 -13.65 -6.02
CA ILE A 82 1.77 -12.70 -6.93
C ILE A 82 1.95 -13.17 -8.38
N ALA A 83 3.17 -13.56 -8.78
CA ALA A 83 3.44 -14.03 -10.13
C ALA A 83 2.64 -15.30 -10.46
N ALA A 84 2.63 -16.28 -9.55
CA ALA A 84 1.86 -17.50 -9.70
C ALA A 84 0.35 -17.23 -9.84
N PHE A 85 -0.20 -16.32 -9.03
CA PHE A 85 -1.61 -15.92 -9.11
C PHE A 85 -1.99 -15.34 -10.48
N PHE A 86 -1.09 -14.58 -11.12
CA PHE A 86 -1.31 -14.05 -12.47
C PHE A 86 -0.88 -15.01 -13.59
N GLY A 87 -0.43 -16.23 -13.27
CA GLY A 87 0.07 -17.19 -14.26
C GLY A 87 1.38 -16.76 -14.93
N ILE A 88 2.18 -15.91 -14.27
CA ILE A 88 3.45 -15.40 -14.77
C ILE A 88 4.59 -16.29 -14.27
N SER A 89 5.31 -16.91 -15.20
CA SER A 89 6.56 -17.62 -14.91
C SER A 89 7.70 -16.61 -14.82
N LEU A 90 8.46 -16.63 -13.72
CA LEU A 90 9.63 -15.79 -13.51
C LEU A 90 10.91 -16.64 -13.55
N SER A 91 11.89 -16.21 -14.34
CA SER A 91 13.28 -16.67 -14.17
C SER A 91 13.91 -16.06 -12.91
N GLU A 92 15.00 -16.67 -12.42
CA GLU A 92 15.72 -16.14 -11.26
C GLU A 92 16.23 -14.71 -11.48
N LYS A 93 16.65 -14.40 -12.71
CA LYS A 93 17.10 -13.05 -13.09
C LYS A 93 15.97 -12.04 -13.05
N GLU A 94 14.78 -12.40 -13.52
CA GLU A 94 13.59 -11.53 -13.49
C GLU A 94 13.11 -11.31 -12.06
N LEU A 95 13.08 -12.38 -11.26
CA LEU A 95 12.77 -12.29 -9.83
C LEU A 95 13.71 -11.31 -9.13
N GLN A 96 15.03 -11.48 -9.29
CA GLN A 96 16.02 -10.58 -8.68
C GLN A 96 15.83 -9.12 -9.13
N THR A 97 15.52 -8.92 -10.42
CA THR A 97 15.25 -7.58 -10.97
C THR A 97 14.02 -6.94 -10.33
N VAL A 98 12.94 -7.71 -10.12
CA VAL A 98 11.73 -7.22 -9.44
C VAL A 98 12.06 -6.86 -8.00
N LEU A 99 12.75 -7.73 -7.27
CA LEU A 99 13.13 -7.50 -5.87
C LEU A 99 13.96 -6.21 -5.71
N GLU A 100 14.95 -6.01 -6.57
CA GLU A 100 15.79 -4.81 -6.54
C GLU A 100 14.98 -3.54 -6.82
N ARG A 101 14.14 -3.56 -7.86
CA ARG A 101 13.34 -2.40 -8.27
C ARG A 101 12.22 -2.07 -7.30
N SER A 102 11.62 -3.07 -6.67
CA SER A 102 10.55 -2.93 -5.68
C SER A 102 11.08 -2.58 -4.29
N SER A 103 12.40 -2.54 -4.07
CA SER A 103 12.96 -2.09 -2.80
C SER A 103 12.64 -0.61 -2.53
N PHE A 104 12.44 -0.27 -1.25
CA PHE A 104 12.14 1.11 -0.86
C PHE A 104 13.23 2.10 -1.31
N GLN A 105 14.50 1.70 -1.24
CA GLN A 105 15.63 2.53 -1.67
C GLN A 105 15.58 2.82 -3.17
N SER A 106 15.35 1.80 -3.99
CA SER A 106 15.21 1.95 -5.45
C SER A 106 14.02 2.83 -5.81
N MET A 107 12.86 2.58 -5.21
CA MET A 107 11.66 3.37 -5.46
C MET A 107 11.82 4.83 -5.01
N LYS A 108 12.45 5.07 -3.84
CA LYS A 108 12.75 6.42 -3.35
C LYS A 108 13.73 7.15 -4.26
N LYS A 109 14.76 6.47 -4.79
CA LYS A 109 15.73 7.07 -5.72
C LYS A 109 15.08 7.60 -7.00
N ILE A 110 14.04 6.92 -7.49
CA ILE A 110 13.31 7.33 -8.70
C ILE A 110 12.08 8.19 -8.41
N SER A 111 11.74 8.42 -7.14
CA SER A 111 10.46 9.04 -6.76
C SER A 111 10.28 10.45 -7.29
N GLN A 112 11.36 11.24 -7.36
CA GLN A 112 11.31 12.57 -7.94
C GLN A 112 10.99 12.53 -9.44
N LYS A 113 11.47 11.51 -10.14
CA LYS A 113 11.19 11.32 -11.57
C LYS A 113 9.75 10.85 -11.80
N THR A 114 9.22 9.99 -10.93
CA THR A 114 7.89 9.40 -11.12
C THR A 114 6.75 10.22 -10.51
N TYR A 115 7.01 10.93 -9.41
CA TYR A 115 6.01 11.68 -8.63
C TYR A 115 6.34 13.17 -8.46
N GLY A 116 7.41 13.67 -9.09
CA GLY A 116 7.79 15.08 -9.03
C GLY A 116 8.08 15.54 -7.60
N ALA A 117 7.57 16.72 -7.24
CA ALA A 117 7.74 17.30 -5.91
C ALA A 117 7.13 16.42 -4.79
N PHE A 118 6.12 15.60 -5.11
CA PHE A 118 5.47 14.71 -4.14
C PHE A 118 6.31 13.48 -3.78
N GLY A 119 7.40 13.20 -4.50
CA GLY A 119 8.29 12.08 -4.18
C GLY A 119 8.83 12.11 -2.75
N ASN A 120 9.11 13.30 -2.21
CA ASN A 120 9.58 13.45 -0.83
C ASN A 120 8.48 13.26 0.22
N VAL A 121 7.23 13.57 -0.14
CA VAL A 121 6.05 13.38 0.72
C VAL A 121 5.70 11.90 0.81
N LEU A 122 5.69 11.20 -0.32
CA LEU A 122 5.33 9.79 -0.43
C LEU A 122 6.42 8.86 0.14
N PHE A 123 7.70 9.15 -0.12
CA PHE A 123 8.82 8.28 0.25
C PHE A 123 9.55 8.80 1.49
N ARG A 124 8.80 8.92 2.58
CA ARG A 124 9.34 9.25 3.92
C ARG A 124 9.77 7.98 4.66
N LYS A 125 10.75 8.12 5.55
CA LYS A 125 11.06 7.06 6.50
C LYS A 125 9.99 7.10 7.59
N GLY A 126 9.26 6.01 7.77
CA GLY A 126 8.37 5.79 8.92
C GLY A 126 9.19 5.52 10.17
#